data_AF-A0A765TA87-F1
#
_entry.id   AF-A0A765TA87-F1
#
_cell.length_a   1.000
_cell.length_b   1.000
_cell.length_c   1.000
_cell.angle_alpha   90.00
_cell.angle_beta   90.00
_cell.angle_gamma   90.00
#
_symmetry.space_group_name_H-M   'P 1'
#
loop_
_entity.id
_entity.type
_entity.pdbx_description
1 polymer ?
#
loop_
_entity_poly.entity_id
_entity_poly.type
_entity_poly.pdbx_seq_one_letter_code
_entity_poly.pdbx_strand_id
1 'polypeptide(L)' 'MNRHTQIRQAVLARLREQCGDSATFFDGLPAFIDAQELPAVAVWLSDAQYTGKMTDEDDWQAVLHIAV' A
#
# COMPACT_ATOMS: atom_id res chain seq x y z
N MET A 1 2.45 12.74 11.04
CA MET A 1 1.64 11.68 10.40
C MET A 1 2.42 11.15 9.20
N ASN A 2 2.63 9.84 9.07
CA ASN A 2 3.48 9.28 8.01
C ASN A 2 2.71 9.21 6.67
N ARG A 3 3.13 9.97 5.65
CA ARG A 3 2.47 10.03 4.32
C ARG A 3 2.36 8.65 3.68
N HIS A 4 3.33 7.77 3.87
CA HIS A 4 3.27 6.39 3.35
C HIS A 4 2.07 5.63 3.93
N THR A 5 1.87 5.72 5.24
CA THR A 5 0.72 5.10 5.90
C THR A 5 -0.59 5.67 5.37
N GLN A 6 -0.70 6.99 5.20
CA GLN A 6 -1.92 7.62 4.66
C GLN A 6 -2.26 7.13 3.25
N ILE A 7 -1.27 7.03 2.36
CA ILE A 7 -1.46 6.52 0.99
C ILE A 7 -2.00 5.09 1.03
N ARG A 8 -1.34 4.18 1.77
CA ARG A 8 -1.75 2.77 1.84
C ARG A 8 -3.13 2.60 2.47
N GLN A 9 -3.43 3.35 3.54
CA GLN A 9 -4.73 3.30 4.19
C GLN A 9 -5.87 3.84 3.31
N ALA A 10 -5.62 4.87 2.50
CA ALA A 10 -6.61 5.38 1.54
C ALA A 10 -6.96 4.32 0.47
N VAL A 11 -5.95 3.61 -0.04
CA VAL A 11 -6.15 2.51 -1.00
C VAL A 11 -6.87 1.33 -0.35
N LEU A 12 -6.42 0.90 0.83
CA LEU A 12 -7.04 -0.21 1.57
C LEU A 12 -8.50 0.08 1.93
N ALA A 13 -8.82 1.31 2.34
CA ALA A 13 -10.19 1.71 2.61
C ALA A 13 -11.07 1.55 1.37
N ARG A 14 -10.62 2.02 0.20
CA ARG A 14 -11.37 1.85 -1.05
C ARG A 14 -11.50 0.40 -1.50
N LEU A 15 -10.47 -0.40 -1.33
CA LEU A 15 -10.54 -1.83 -1.66
C LEU A 15 -11.54 -2.57 -0.76
N ARG A 16 -11.53 -2.29 0.55
CA ARG A 16 -12.50 -2.87 1.51
C ARG A 16 -13.94 -2.46 1.19
N GLU A 17 -14.18 -1.22 0.80
CA GLU A 17 -15.51 -0.77 0.39
C GLU A 17 -16.04 -1.50 -0.85
N GLN A 18 -15.16 -1.83 -1.81
CA GLN A 18 -15.54 -2.48 -3.07
C GLN A 18 -15.65 -4.00 -2.95
N CYS A 19 -14.76 -4.63 -2.18
CA CYS A 19 -14.67 -6.09 -2.06
C CYS A 19 -15.36 -6.63 -0.80
N GLY A 20 -15.61 -5.80 0.22
CA GLY A 20 -16.13 -6.25 1.50
C GLY A 20 -15.22 -7.29 2.17
N ASP A 21 -15.83 -8.31 2.77
CA ASP A 21 -15.13 -9.40 3.47
C ASP A 21 -14.69 -10.54 2.52
N SER A 22 -14.66 -10.30 1.20
CA SER A 22 -14.35 -11.34 0.22
C SER A 22 -12.87 -11.71 0.15
N ALA A 23 -11.99 -10.95 0.81
CA ALA A 23 -10.54 -11.16 0.81
C ALA A 23 -9.89 -10.63 2.10
N THR A 24 -8.74 -11.20 2.47
CA THR A 24 -7.90 -10.68 3.55
C THR A 24 -7.00 -9.57 3.03
N PHE A 25 -7.00 -8.41 3.70
CA PHE A 25 -6.24 -7.23 3.27
C PHE A 25 -5.01 -6.96 4.12
N PHE A 26 -3.83 -6.90 3.51
CA PHE A 26 -2.54 -6.66 4.15
C PHE A 26 -2.02 -5.23 3.89
N ASP A 27 -1.64 -4.53 4.96
CA ASP A 27 -0.94 -3.23 4.91
C ASP A 27 0.58 -3.44 4.93
N GLY A 28 1.14 -3.77 3.76
CA GLY A 28 2.52 -4.20 3.58
C GLY A 28 2.61 -5.46 2.71
N LEU A 29 3.83 -5.83 2.31
CA LEU A 29 4.10 -7.09 1.64
C LEU A 29 4.30 -8.19 2.70
N PRO A 30 3.36 -9.14 2.87
CA PRO A 30 3.54 -10.23 3.82
C PRO A 30 4.67 -11.16 3.37
N ALA A 31 5.50 -11.61 4.33
CA ALA A 31 6.53 -12.62 4.06
C ALA A 31 5.95 -14.04 3.91
N PHE A 32 4.77 -14.26 4.48
CA PHE A 32 4.03 -15.52 4.48
C PHE A 32 2.53 -15.21 4.52
N ILE A 33 1.73 -16.04 3.84
CA ILE A 33 0.27 -15.98 3.85
C ILE A 33 -0.23 -17.38 4.17
N ASP A 34 -1.13 -17.51 5.15
CA ASP A 34 -1.78 -18.77 5.46
C ASP A 34 -2.87 -19.10 4.42
N ALA A 35 -3.11 -20.39 4.16
CA ALA A 35 -4.17 -20.83 3.26
C ALA A 35 -5.57 -20.34 3.68
N GLN A 36 -5.82 -20.13 4.99
CA GLN A 36 -7.09 -19.59 5.48
C GLN A 36 -7.27 -18.08 5.21
N GLU A 37 -6.19 -17.37 4.90
CA GLU A 37 -6.21 -15.93 4.56
C GLU A 37 -6.46 -15.70 3.05
N LEU A 38 -6.64 -16.77 2.27
CA LEU A 38 -6.93 -16.67 0.84
C LEU A 38 -8.45 -16.56 0.58
N PRO A 39 -8.87 -15.72 -0.39
CA PRO A 39 -8.03 -14.87 -1.23
C PRO A 39 -7.49 -13.63 -0.48
N ALA A 40 -6.28 -13.19 -0.83
CA ALA A 40 -5.57 -12.11 -0.16
C ALA A 40 -5.33 -10.93 -1.09
N VAL A 41 -5.20 -9.72 -0.52
CA VAL A 41 -4.75 -8.53 -1.24
C VAL A 41 -3.73 -7.79 -0.40
N ALA A 42 -2.56 -7.49 -0.96
CA ALA A 42 -1.49 -6.76 -0.27
C ALA A 42 -1.25 -5.39 -0.93
N VAL A 43 -1.11 -4.35 -0.10
CA VAL A 43 -0.82 -2.98 -0.54
C VAL A 43 0.46 -2.48 0.13
N TRP A 44 1.47 -2.12 -0.66
CA TRP A 44 2.74 -1.59 -0.12
C TRP A 44 3.38 -0.53 -1.03
N LEU A 45 4.34 0.20 -0.47
CA LEU A 45 5.20 1.12 -1.21
C LEU A 45 6.62 0.54 -1.26
N SER A 46 7.27 0.59 -2.42
CA SER A 46 8.71 0.35 -2.57
C SER A 46 9.41 1.58 -3.16
N ASP A 47 10.75 1.59 -3.09
CA ASP A 47 11.60 2.58 -3.76
C ASP A 47 11.25 4.03 -3.41
N ALA A 48 10.81 4.26 -2.17
CA ALA A 48 10.50 5.58 -1.66
C ALA A 48 11.78 6.39 -1.47
N GLN A 49 11.96 7.43 -2.28
CA GLN A 49 13.14 8.25 -2.31
C GLN A 49 12.80 9.73 -2.50
N TYR A 50 13.57 10.59 -1.83
CA TYR A 50 13.60 12.01 -2.15
C TYR A 50 14.19 12.20 -3.55
N THR A 51 13.54 13.04 -4.36
CA THR A 51 13.95 13.25 -5.75
C THR A 51 14.67 14.56 -5.98
N GLY A 52 14.48 15.56 -5.10
CA GLY A 52 15.14 16.87 -5.19
C GLY A 52 15.01 17.56 -6.55
N LYS A 53 13.93 17.28 -7.28
CA LYS A 53 13.73 17.81 -8.64
C LYS A 53 13.42 19.30 -8.63
N MET A 54 12.72 19.78 -7.61
CA MET A 54 12.54 21.21 -7.36
C MET A 54 13.39 21.65 -6.17
N THR A 55 14.03 22.82 -6.32
CA THR A 55 15.01 23.34 -5.34
C THR A 55 14.37 23.72 -4.00
N ASP A 56 13.08 24.06 -4.01
CA ASP A 56 12.33 24.51 -2.84
C ASP A 56 11.19 23.55 -2.46
N GLU A 57 11.18 22.31 -2.99
CA GLU A 57 10.15 21.33 -2.66
C GLU A 57 10.72 20.04 -2.03
N ASP A 58 9.92 19.47 -1.14
CA ASP A 58 10.16 18.17 -0.53
C ASP A 58 9.59 17.06 -1.44
N ASP A 59 10.09 16.96 -2.66
CA ASP A 59 9.59 16.01 -3.66
C ASP A 59 10.01 14.57 -3.37
N TRP A 60 9.04 13.68 -3.21
CA TRP A 60 9.25 12.23 -3.05
C TRP A 60 8.63 11.44 -4.19
N GLN A 61 9.28 10.32 -4.53
CA GLN A 61 8.76 9.33 -5.48
C GLN A 61 8.83 7.95 -4.84
N ALA A 62 7.83 7.11 -5.12
CA ALA A 62 7.76 5.71 -4.71
C ALA A 62 6.96 4.90 -5.74
N VAL A 63 7.04 3.57 -5.67
CA VAL A 63 6.16 2.65 -6.41
C VAL A 63 5.08 2.13 -5.47
N LEU A 64 3.81 2.29 -5.85
CA LEU A 64 2.66 1.71 -5.14
C LEU A 64 2.28 0.39 -5.78
N HIS A 65 2.28 -0.67 -4.96
CA HIS A 65 1.91 -2.02 -5.35
C HIS A 65 0.55 -2.39 -4.78
N ILE A 66 -0.23 -3.10 -5.58
CA ILE A 66 -1.48 -3.78 -5.19
C ILE A 66 -1.41 -5.17 -5.81
N ALA A 67 -1.26 -6.20 -4.99
CA ALA A 67 -1.17 -7.59 -5.42
C ALA A 67 -2.36 -8.40 -4.89
N VAL A 68 -2.83 -9.37 -5.68
CA VAL A 68 -3.91 -10.32 -5.39
C VAL A 68 -3.34 -11.73 -5.38
#